data_AF-A0A2X1PKJ0-F1
#
_entry.id   AF-A0A2X1PKJ0-F1
#
_cell.length_a   1.000
_cell.length_b   1.000
_cell.length_c   1.000
_cell.angle_alpha   90.00
_cell.angle_beta   90.00
_cell.angle_gamma   90.00
#
_symmetry.space_group_name_H-M   'P 1'
#
loop_
_entity.id
_entity.type
_entity.pdbx_description
1 polymer ?
#
loop_
_entity_poly.entity_id
_entity_poly.type
_entity_poly.pdbx_seq_one_letter_code
_entity_poly.pdbx_strand_id
1 'polypeptide(L)' 'METLLKISGVDKSFPGVKALNNACLSVYAGRVMALMGGKWGG' A
#
# COMPACT_ATOMS: atom_id res chain seq x y z
N MET A 1 -1.47 12.53 -16.30
CA MET A 1 -0.89 11.20 -16.02
C MET A 1 -2.02 10.20 -15.98
N GLU A 2 -1.93 9.13 -16.75
CA GLU A 2 -2.92 8.04 -16.74
C GLU A 2 -2.65 7.11 -15.56
N THR A 3 -3.67 6.86 -14.73
CA THR A 3 -3.61 5.90 -13.63
C THR A 3 -4.04 4.54 -14.14
N LEU A 4 -3.13 3.58 -14.12
CA LEU A 4 -3.38 2.20 -14.56
C LEU A 4 -4.05 1.37 -13.47
N LEU A 5 -3.72 1.64 -12.21
CA LEU A 5 -4.26 0.95 -11.05
C LEU A 5 -4.38 1.92 -9.89
N LYS A 6 -5.53 1.91 -9.23
CA LYS A 6 -5.78 2.66 -7.99
C LYS A 6 -6.35 1.71 -6.96
N ILE A 7 -5.68 1.61 -5.82
CA ILE A 7 -6.12 0.87 -4.64
C ILE A 7 -6.29 1.88 -3.51
N SER A 8 -7.40 1.80 -2.80
CA SER A 8 -7.72 2.70 -1.68
C SER A 8 -8.53 1.97 -0.63
N GLY A 9 -8.43 2.39 0.64
CA GLY A 9 -9.24 1.78 1.70
C GLY A 9 -8.78 0.39 2.11
N VAL A 10 -7.48 0.07 1.96
CA VAL A 10 -6.99 -1.25 2.33
C VAL A 10 -6.69 -1.30 3.82
N ASP A 11 -7.59 -1.93 4.56
CA ASP A 11 -7.39 -2.33 5.94
C ASP A 11 -7.02 -3.82 6.01
N LYS A 12 -6.01 -4.15 6.80
CA LYS A 12 -5.63 -5.53 7.08
C LYS A 12 -5.27 -5.65 8.55
N SER A 13 -5.95 -6.56 9.23
CA SER A 13 -5.65 -6.92 10.61
C SER A 13 -5.31 -8.40 10.73
N PHE A 14 -4.52 -8.72 11.74
CA PHE A 14 -4.29 -10.04 12.31
C PHE A 14 -4.65 -9.95 13.80
N PRO A 15 -4.87 -11.06 14.52
CA PRO A 15 -5.14 -11.00 15.96
C PRO A 15 -4.07 -10.18 16.70
N GLY A 16 -4.50 -9.08 17.35
CA GLY A 16 -3.60 -8.17 18.08
C GLY A 16 -2.77 -7.21 17.23
N VAL A 17 -2.83 -7.23 15.89
CA VAL A 17 -2.02 -6.38 15.01
C VAL A 17 -2.86 -5.77 13.89
N LYS A 18 -2.82 -4.44 13.74
CA LYS A 18 -3.35 -3.75 12.55
C LYS A 18 -2.21 -3.56 11.54
N ALA A 19 -2.10 -4.46 10.57
CA ALA A 19 -1.02 -4.49 9.59
C ALA A 19 -1.15 -3.42 8.50
N LEU A 20 -2.37 -3.10 8.08
CA LEU A 20 -2.65 -1.99 7.18
C LEU A 20 -3.85 -1.22 7.72
N ASN A 21 -3.76 0.11 7.67
CA ASN A 21 -4.82 1.02 8.09
C ASN A 21 -5.11 2.01 6.95
N ASN A 22 -6.23 1.83 6.27
CA ASN A 22 -6.64 2.67 5.14
C ASN A 22 -5.53 2.90 4.09
N ALA A 23 -4.76 1.86 3.74
CA ALA A 23 -3.65 1.99 2.81
C ALA A 23 -4.14 2.28 1.38
N CYS A 24 -3.39 3.11 0.67
CA CYS A 24 -3.68 3.55 -0.69
C CYS A 24 -2.45 3.42 -1.59
N LEU A 25 -2.64 3.01 -2.85
CA LEU A 25 -1.59 2.84 -3.85
C LEU A 25 -2.12 3.27 -5.22
N SER A 26 -1.35 4.10 -5.94
CA SER A 26 -1.63 4.48 -7.32
C SER A 26 -0.44 4.14 -8.22
N VAL A 27 -0.73 3.50 -9.35
CA VAL A 27 0.23 3.12 -10.38
C VAL A 27 -0.05 3.95 -11.62
N TYR A 28 0.99 4.56 -12.20
CA TYR A 28 0.88 5.45 -13.35
C TYR A 28 1.61 4.91 -14.57
N ALA A 29 1.04 5.11 -15.75
CA ALA A 29 1.65 4.69 -17.01
C ALA A 29 3.02 5.37 -17.21
N GLY A 30 4.00 4.60 -17.72
CA GLY A 30 5.34 5.09 -18.00
C GLY A 30 6.22 5.35 -16.77
N ARG A 31 5.85 4.87 -15.58
CA ARG A 31 6.65 4.99 -14.35
C ARG A 31 6.95 3.62 -13.74
N VAL A 32 8.19 3.42 -13.29
CA VAL A 32 8.55 2.30 -12.42
C VAL A 32 8.33 2.73 -10.98
N MET A 33 7.57 1.96 -10.22
CA MET A 33 7.28 2.21 -8.81
C MET A 33 7.69 0.99 -7.99
N ALA A 34 8.31 1.21 -6.85
CA ALA A 34 8.68 0.16 -5.91
C ALA A 34 7.94 0.37 -4.59
N LEU A 35 7.54 -0.73 -3.95
CA LEU A 35 7.04 -0.72 -2.59
C LEU A 35 8.24 -0.90 -1.66
N MET A 36 8.45 0.05 -0.75
CA MET A 36 9.51 0.00 0.25
C MET A 36 8.87 -0.12 1.64
N GLY A 37 9.34 -1.08 2.42
CA GLY A 37 8.90 -1.30 3.79
C GLY A 37 10.07 -1.35 4.76
N GLY A 38 9.86 -0.85 5.97
CA GLY A 38 10.75 -1.10 7.11
C GLY A 38 10.40 -2.42 7.80
N LYS A 39 11.35 -2.98 8.54
CA LYS A 39 11.00 -4.04 9.50
C LYS A 39 10.23 -3.40 10.66
N TRP A 40 8.98 -3.82 10.84
CA TRP A 40 8.24 -3.53 12.07
C TRP A 40 8.88 -4.34 13.18
N GLY A 41 9.69 -3.70 14.01
CA GLY A 41 10.27 -4.28 15.21
C GLY A 41 9.67 -3.59 16.42
N GLY A 42 9.03 -4.38 17.30
CA GLY A 42 8.68 -4.02 18.68
C GLY A 42 7.85 -2.76 18.86
#